data_AF-A0A3D4UZI0-F1
#
_entry.id   AF-A0A3D4UZI0-F1
#
_cell.length_a   1.000
_cell.length_b   1.000
_cell.length_c   1.000
_cell.angle_alpha   90.00
_cell.angle_beta   90.00
_cell.angle_gamma   90.00
#
_symmetry.space_group_name_H-M   'P 1'
#
loop_
_entity.id
_entity.type
_entity.pdbx_description
1 polymer ?
#
loop_
_entity_poly.entity_id
_entity_poly.type
_entity_poly.pdbx_seq_one_letter_code
_entity_poly.pdbx_strand_id
1 'polypeptide(L)'
;SLFRTTFFENQPTNKEQEEIHRQTKLSLKKLGLPYGDEAASYFYSFDQSYSEAYKYQNESIWILEDENAVEFSKAADTKNIIALTEPVVKNYCVHLKEIKI
;
A
#
# COMPACT_ATOMS: atom_id res chain seq x y z
N SER A 1 -20.67 2.40 -2.12
CA SER A 1 -19.30 2.58 -2.68
C SER A 1 -19.17 1.78 -3.96
N LEU A 2 -18.73 2.42 -5.06
CA LEU A 2 -18.48 1.80 -6.38
C LEU A 2 -17.13 1.07 -6.45
N PHE A 3 -16.16 1.51 -5.66
CA PHE A 3 -14.80 0.99 -5.65
C PHE A 3 -14.50 0.26 -4.34
N ARG A 4 -13.52 -0.63 -4.39
CA ARG A 4 -12.88 -1.28 -3.25
C ARG A 4 -11.36 -1.22 -3.38
N THR A 5 -10.69 -1.26 -2.24
CA THR A 5 -9.23 -1.37 -2.17
C THR A 5 -8.86 -2.82 -1.86
N THR A 6 -7.97 -3.40 -2.64
CA THR A 6 -7.38 -4.72 -2.38
C THR A 6 -5.88 -4.52 -2.14
N PHE A 7 -5.37 -5.10 -1.05
CA PHE A 7 -3.96 -5.05 -0.68
C PHE A 7 -3.22 -6.27 -1.20
N PHE A 8 -1.96 -6.07 -1.59
CA PHE A 8 -1.06 -7.12 -2.06
C PHE A 8 0.13 -7.23 -1.13
N GLU A 9 0.58 -8.45 -0.86
CA GLU A 9 1.80 -8.69 -0.07
C GLU A 9 3.03 -8.16 -0.79
N ASN A 10 3.07 -8.31 -2.12
CA ASN A 10 4.14 -7.83 -3.00
C ASN A 10 3.61 -6.83 -4.03
N GLN A 11 4.51 -6.18 -4.76
CA GLN A 11 4.08 -5.33 -5.88
C GLN A 11 3.35 -6.17 -6.94
N PRO A 12 2.17 -5.74 -7.42
CA PRO A 12 1.41 -6.49 -8.42
C PRO A 12 2.23 -6.71 -9.70
N THR A 13 2.34 -7.96 -10.10
CA THR A 13 2.98 -8.38 -11.34
C THR A 13 2.22 -7.88 -12.56
N ASN A 14 2.89 -7.80 -13.72
CA ASN A 14 2.23 -7.43 -14.98
C ASN A 14 1.03 -8.32 -15.29
N LYS A 15 1.10 -9.61 -14.95
CA LYS A 15 -0.02 -10.56 -15.13
C LYS A 15 -1.24 -10.20 -14.27
N GLU A 16 -1.02 -9.81 -13.01
CA GLU A 16 -2.09 -9.36 -12.12
C GLU A 16 -2.69 -8.04 -12.60
N GLN A 17 -1.87 -7.11 -13.07
CA GLN A 17 -2.33 -5.84 -13.64
C GLN A 17 -3.17 -6.06 -14.91
N GLU A 18 -2.72 -6.94 -15.80
CA GLU A 18 -3.46 -7.33 -17.02
C GLU A 18 -4.79 -8.02 -16.67
N GLU A 19 -4.81 -8.89 -15.67
CA GLU A 19 -6.03 -9.56 -15.24
C GLU A 19 -7.04 -8.56 -14.66
N ILE A 20 -6.59 -7.61 -13.84
CA ILE A 20 -7.43 -6.53 -13.29
C ILE A 20 -8.00 -5.68 -14.42
N HIS A 21 -7.18 -5.32 -15.40
CA HIS A 21 -7.62 -4.59 -16.58
C HIS A 21 -8.70 -5.37 -17.36
N ARG A 22 -8.45 -6.66 -17.62
CA ARG A 22 -9.39 -7.55 -18.33
C ARG A 22 -10.72 -7.69 -17.59
N GLN A 23 -10.68 -7.91 -16.28
CA GLN A 23 -11.88 -8.04 -15.44
C GLN A 23 -12.67 -6.74 -15.37
N THR A 24 -11.97 -5.60 -15.36
CA THR A 24 -12.59 -4.27 -15.40
C THR A 24 -13.37 -4.09 -16.70
N LYS A 25 -12.75 -4.40 -17.86
CA LYS A 25 -13.43 -4.36 -19.16
C LYS A 25 -14.68 -5.25 -19.20
N LEU A 26 -14.58 -6.47 -18.68
CA LEU A 26 -15.73 -7.38 -18.60
C LEU A 26 -16.86 -6.84 -17.72
N SER A 27 -16.53 -6.19 -16.60
CA SER A 27 -17.51 -5.61 -15.70
C SER A 27 -18.18 -4.38 -16.33
N LEU A 28 -17.41 -3.48 -16.95
CA LEU A 28 -17.93 -2.31 -17.67
C LEU A 28 -18.86 -2.73 -18.81
N LYS A 29 -18.48 -3.76 -19.58
CA LYS A 29 -19.32 -4.31 -20.65
C LYS A 29 -20.66 -4.83 -20.12
N LYS A 30 -20.67 -5.55 -18.98
CA LYS A 30 -21.91 -6.03 -18.34
C LYS A 30 -22.81 -4.89 -17.86
N LEU A 31 -22.20 -3.78 -17.45
CA LEU A 31 -22.90 -2.58 -16.98
C LEU A 31 -23.35 -1.66 -18.12
N GLY A 32 -23.04 -1.98 -19.39
CA GLY A 32 -23.34 -1.11 -20.53
C GLY A 32 -22.51 0.18 -20.57
N LEU A 33 -21.35 0.18 -19.91
CA LEU A 33 -20.43 1.32 -19.85
C LEU A 33 -19.31 1.20 -20.91
N PRO A 34 -18.64 2.31 -21.28
CA PRO A 34 -17.48 2.27 -22.15
C PRO A 34 -16.41 1.31 -21.59
N TYR A 35 -16.03 0.31 -22.39
CA TYR A 35 -15.15 -0.80 -21.97
C TYR A 35 -13.87 -0.91 -22.82
N GLY A 36 -13.56 0.12 -23.62
CA GLY A 36 -12.28 0.21 -24.33
C GLY A 36 -11.09 0.29 -23.35
N ASP A 37 -9.87 0.02 -23.83
CA ASP A 37 -8.68 -0.04 -22.97
C ASP A 37 -8.45 1.28 -22.22
N GLU A 38 -8.55 2.40 -22.93
CA GLU A 38 -8.46 3.73 -22.33
C GLU A 38 -9.59 3.99 -21.34
N ALA A 39 -10.83 3.63 -21.68
CA ALA A 39 -11.95 3.83 -20.75
C ALA A 39 -11.78 3.01 -19.47
N ALA A 40 -11.34 1.75 -19.59
CA ALA A 40 -11.17 0.85 -18.46
C ALA A 40 -10.04 1.27 -17.51
N SER A 41 -8.98 1.93 -18.01
CA SER A 41 -7.88 2.40 -17.16
C SER A 41 -8.28 3.48 -16.17
N TYR A 42 -9.41 4.18 -16.39
CA TYR A 42 -9.97 5.12 -15.41
C TYR A 42 -10.69 4.45 -14.23
N PHE A 43 -10.91 3.13 -14.27
CA PHE A 43 -11.69 2.40 -13.27
C PHE A 43 -10.85 1.52 -12.35
N TYR A 44 -9.52 1.59 -12.46
CA TYR A 44 -8.62 1.03 -11.48
C TYR A 44 -7.36 1.89 -11.35
N SER A 45 -6.68 1.79 -10.21
CA SER A 45 -5.41 2.45 -9.96
C SER A 45 -4.56 1.58 -9.04
N PHE A 46 -3.26 1.55 -9.30
CA PHE A 46 -2.27 0.89 -8.46
C PHE A 46 -1.43 1.97 -7.78
N ASP A 47 -1.22 1.81 -6.49
CA ASP A 47 -0.41 2.75 -5.72
C ASP A 47 0.15 2.05 -4.46
N GLN A 48 1.00 2.77 -3.74
CA GLN A 48 1.67 2.30 -2.54
C GLN A 48 1.43 3.28 -1.40
N SER A 49 1.05 2.77 -0.23
CA SER A 49 1.03 3.58 0.99
C SER A 49 2.28 3.31 1.81
N TYR A 50 2.99 4.36 2.17
CA TYR A 50 4.12 4.32 3.09
C TYR A 50 3.62 4.71 4.47
N SER A 51 3.74 3.81 5.44
CA SER A 51 3.51 4.15 6.85
C SER A 51 4.78 3.92 7.63
N GLU A 52 5.38 4.99 8.10
CA GLU A 52 6.41 4.93 9.13
C GLU A 52 5.70 4.84 10.49
N ALA A 53 6.14 3.94 11.37
CA ALA A 53 5.63 3.91 12.73
C ALA A 53 6.01 5.20 13.50
N TYR A 54 7.09 5.86 13.10
CA TYR A 54 7.63 7.05 13.76
C TYR A 54 8.21 8.04 12.74
N LYS A 55 7.83 9.32 12.84
CA LYS A 55 8.49 10.39 12.08
C LYS A 55 9.71 10.88 12.87
N TYR A 56 10.88 10.33 12.55
CA TYR A 56 12.15 10.61 13.20
C TYR A 56 12.45 12.12 13.40
N GLN A 57 11.96 12.99 12.51
CA GLN A 57 12.30 14.41 12.55
C GLN A 57 11.56 15.23 13.61
N ASN A 58 10.44 14.75 14.18
CA ASN A 58 9.57 15.58 15.05
C ASN A 58 9.24 14.98 16.42
N GLU A 59 9.63 13.75 16.72
CA GLU A 59 9.28 13.07 17.98
C GLU A 59 10.55 12.66 18.74
N SER A 60 10.87 13.38 19.82
CA SER A 60 11.98 13.03 20.73
C SER A 60 11.57 11.87 21.64
N ILE A 61 11.77 10.64 21.17
CA ILE A 61 11.52 9.42 21.94
C ILE A 61 12.76 9.11 22.79
N TRP A 62 12.55 8.82 24.07
CA TRP A 62 13.59 8.41 25.01
C TRP A 62 13.30 6.98 25.48
N ILE A 63 14.30 6.10 25.40
CA ILE A 63 14.24 4.72 25.88
C ILE A 63 15.01 4.66 27.20
N LEU A 64 14.44 3.97 28.19
CA LEU A 64 15.12 3.67 29.45
C LEU A 64 15.84 2.31 29.31
N GLU A 65 17.16 2.32 29.32
CA GLU A 65 18.02 1.14 29.29
C GLU A 65 18.94 1.17 30.52
N ASP A 66 18.86 0.15 31.38
CA ASP A 66 19.65 0.05 32.62
C ASP A 66 19.68 1.36 33.45
N GLU A 67 18.50 1.92 33.73
CA GLU A 67 18.29 3.19 34.45
C GLU A 67 18.83 4.46 33.75
N ASN A 68 19.34 4.35 32.53
CA ASN A 68 19.79 5.47 31.72
C ASN A 68 18.79 5.81 30.61
N ALA A 69 18.43 7.08 30.50
CA ALA A 69 17.59 7.57 29.40
C ALA A 69 18.46 7.82 28.16
N VAL A 70 18.28 7.00 27.13
CA VAL A 70 18.96 7.14 25.84
C VAL A 70 17.96 7.61 24.80
N GLU A 71 18.35 8.59 24.01
CA GLU A 71 17.53 9.06 22.90
C GLU A 71 17.39 7.96 21.84
N PHE A 72 16.16 7.70 21.38
CA PHE A 72 15.84 6.63 20.43
C PHE A 72 16.70 6.68 19.17
N SER A 73 17.01 7.89 18.70
CA SER A 73 17.89 8.15 17.56
C SER A 73 19.29 7.56 17.72
N LYS A 74 19.82 7.54 18.94
CA LYS A 74 21.15 7.00 19.28
C LYS A 74 21.10 5.49 19.55
N ALA A 75 19.93 4.96 19.86
CA ALA A 75 19.71 3.54 20.12
C ALA A 75 19.36 2.75 18.84
N ALA A 76 19.02 3.42 17.74
CA ALA A 76 18.58 2.83 16.47
C ALA A 76 19.57 1.82 15.85
N ASP A 77 20.85 1.83 16.24
CA ASP A 77 21.86 0.85 15.81
C ASP A 77 21.70 -0.55 16.46
N THR A 78 20.80 -0.71 17.46
CA THR A 78 20.48 -2.03 18.00
C THR A 78 19.48 -2.77 17.11
N LYS A 79 19.77 -4.06 16.81
CA LYS A 79 18.94 -4.93 15.93
C LYS A 79 17.44 -4.94 16.24
N ASN A 80 17.08 -4.75 17.51
CA ASN A 80 15.68 -4.74 17.95
C ASN A 80 14.94 -3.43 17.58
N ILE A 81 15.65 -2.32 17.38
CA ILE A 81 15.09 -0.99 17.14
C ILE A 81 14.97 -0.68 15.64
N ILE A 82 15.85 -1.25 14.80
CA ILE A 82 15.80 -1.12 13.33
C ILE A 82 14.42 -1.52 12.78
N ALA A 83 13.82 -2.59 13.33
CA ALA A 83 12.49 -3.06 12.94
C ALA A 83 11.34 -2.04 13.15
N LEU A 84 11.53 -1.04 14.02
CA LEU A 84 10.56 0.03 14.27
C LEU A 84 10.77 1.24 13.35
N THR A 85 11.89 1.31 12.64
CA THR A 85 12.27 2.44 11.79
C THR A 85 12.01 2.20 10.30
N GLU A 86 11.77 0.96 9.88
CA GLU A 86 11.52 0.67 8.47
C GLU A 86 10.11 1.13 8.04
N PRO A 87 9.99 1.89 6.94
CA PRO A 87 8.69 2.27 6.41
C PRO A 87 7.95 1.01 5.94
N VAL A 88 6.75 0.80 6.49
CA VAL A 88 5.86 -0.26 6.04
C VAL A 88 5.26 0.17 4.70
N VAL A 89 5.66 -0.50 3.63
CA VAL A 89 5.09 -0.31 2.29
C VAL A 89 3.92 -1.27 2.11
N LYS A 90 2.73 -0.73 1.82
CA LYS A 90 1.57 -1.54 1.45
C LYS A 90 1.21 -1.27 0.00
N ASN A 91 1.32 -2.30 -0.84
CA ASN A 91 0.88 -2.26 -2.23
C ASN A 91 -0.64 -2.42 -2.28
N TYR A 92 -1.32 -1.59 -3.05
CA TYR A 92 -2.78 -1.70 -3.18
C TYR A 92 -3.28 -1.36 -4.57
N CYS A 93 -4.46 -1.89 -4.89
CA CYS A 93 -5.23 -1.53 -6.06
C CYS A 93 -6.60 -1.02 -5.63
N VAL A 94 -6.98 0.17 -6.09
CA VAL A 94 -8.35 0.64 -6.05
C VAL A 94 -9.01 0.23 -7.35
N HIS A 95 -10.15 -0.47 -7.27
CA HIS A 95 -10.80 -1.01 -8.46
C HIS A 95 -12.31 -1.18 -8.25
N LEU A 96 -13.06 -1.43 -9.34
CA LEU A 96 -14.50 -1.68 -9.27
C LEU A 96 -14.84 -2.83 -8.31
N LYS A 97 -15.88 -2.65 -7.49
CA LYS A 97 -16.27 -3.66 -6.50
C LYS A 97 -16.66 -5.02 -7.12
N GLU A 98 -17.13 -4.99 -8.37
CA GLU A 98 -17.57 -6.15 -9.15
C GLU A 98 -16.42 -7.07 -9.60
N ILE A 99 -15.18 -6.59 -9.68
CA ILE A 99 -14.05 -7.44 -10.06
C ILE A 99 -13.53 -8.22 -8.85
N LYS A 100 -13.20 -9.50 -9.09
CA LYS A 100 -12.54 -10.36 -8.12
C LYS A 100 -11.07 -10.49 -8.52
N ILE A 101 -10.20 -10.03 -7.63
CA ILE A 101 -8.75 -10.19 -7.66
C ILE A 101 -8.43 -11.32 -6.70
#